data_AF-A8YX82-F1
#
_entry.id   AF-A8YX82-F1
#
_cell.length_a   1.000
_cell.length_b   1.000
_cell.length_c   1.000
_cell.angle_alpha   90.00
_cell.angle_beta   90.00
_cell.angle_gamma   90.00
#
_symmetry.space_group_name_H-M   'P 1'
#
loop_
_entity.id
_entity.type
_entity.pdbx_description
1 polymer ?
#
loop_
_entity_poly.entity_id
_entity_poly.type
_entity_poly.pdbx_seq_one_letter_code
_entity_poly.pdbx_strand_id
1 'polypeptide(L)'
;MREEKSKNRLISFLLMIICAAVIYSCGTLYFSLQGFIYSLLSIFISLIVLWLINPFFDISKNVLIGFIIYIFGALIILINSHFTTNSVFMLAIAFPICIWLTYLLLIDNLITKFVNIFINIMAIVAIISMIFWLFGSILQKLHPTSVIYSGWSSAYVNSFYGIYFQPQGADINLLGLLHINARNSAIFFEAPLATFLFGFSLLVNEFVETRKIYRLIFLLAVITTFDTTSIIVLLLYVLYCVYNIKCMNRVFLTLIETILSAVVVILINIVLQNKAIDGVSFQDRSYHMIKELQAFTASPIYGKGFDVFTNGSSNSICAVAADGGILLWLMYYFPLLRIIGKISKDKRILLIIFIIMFSITVIQYTYLMYIIVSFAWMILLDPSKNNLLVKEGRKKYE
;
A
#
# COMPACT_ATOMS: atom_id res chain seq x y z
N MET A 1 38.19 -3.16 -0.95
CA MET A 1 37.35 -4.38 -0.93
C MET A 1 36.69 -4.68 0.44
N ARG A 2 37.43 -4.75 1.57
CA ARG A 2 36.83 -5.01 2.90
C ARG A 2 35.95 -3.84 3.41
N GLU A 3 36.42 -2.61 3.23
CA GLU A 3 35.68 -1.39 3.59
C GLU A 3 34.41 -1.20 2.76
N GLU A 4 34.50 -1.39 1.45
CA GLU A 4 33.35 -1.33 0.53
C GLU A 4 32.27 -2.37 0.85
N LYS A 5 32.69 -3.60 1.23
CA LYS A 5 31.78 -4.65 1.71
C LYS A 5 31.12 -4.27 3.03
N SER A 6 31.84 -3.60 3.93
CA SER A 6 31.30 -3.09 5.20
C SER A 6 30.26 -1.98 4.96
N LYS A 7 30.59 -0.99 4.12
CA LYS A 7 29.68 0.09 3.70
C LYS A 7 28.40 -0.48 3.09
N ASN A 8 28.51 -1.44 2.18
CA ASN A 8 27.34 -2.08 1.56
C ASN A 8 26.45 -2.84 2.54
N ARG A 9 27.03 -3.48 3.58
CA ARG A 9 26.27 -4.13 4.66
C ARG A 9 25.55 -3.11 5.53
N LEU A 10 26.22 -2.01 5.90
CA LEU A 10 25.60 -0.93 6.66
C LEU A 10 24.41 -0.33 5.91
N ILE A 11 24.57 -0.03 4.61
CA ILE A 11 23.47 0.44 3.77
C ILE A 11 22.30 -0.56 3.76
N SER A 12 22.57 -1.86 3.61
CA SER A 12 21.50 -2.88 3.67
C SER A 12 20.75 -2.85 5.00
N PHE A 13 21.49 -2.74 6.10
CA PHE A 13 20.93 -2.71 7.44
C PHE A 13 20.04 -1.48 7.66
N LEU A 14 20.50 -0.29 7.24
CA LEU A 14 19.73 0.94 7.31
C LEU A 14 18.46 0.88 6.45
N LEU A 15 18.54 0.35 5.23
CA LEU A 15 17.37 0.15 4.37
C LEU A 15 16.37 -0.84 4.99
N MET A 16 16.86 -1.86 5.70
CA MET A 16 15.99 -2.81 6.43
C MET A 16 15.25 -2.13 7.58
N ILE A 17 15.91 -1.26 8.36
CA ILE A 17 15.26 -0.45 9.40
C ILE A 17 14.18 0.44 8.78
N ILE A 18 14.50 1.13 7.69
CA ILE A 18 13.54 2.00 6.99
C ILE A 18 12.34 1.18 6.50
N CYS A 19 12.56 0.03 5.85
CA CYS A 19 11.45 -0.83 5.39
C CYS A 19 10.57 -1.29 6.56
N ALA A 20 11.16 -1.71 7.68
CA ALA A 20 10.41 -2.12 8.86
C ALA A 20 9.58 -0.96 9.44
N ALA A 21 10.16 0.24 9.52
CA ALA A 21 9.47 1.44 9.96
C ALA A 21 8.31 1.84 9.01
N VAL A 22 8.51 1.73 7.70
CA VAL A 22 7.47 1.97 6.69
C VAL A 22 6.32 0.98 6.86
N ILE A 23 6.61 -0.32 6.99
CA ILE A 23 5.58 -1.36 7.20
C ILE A 23 4.84 -1.11 8.52
N TYR A 24 5.56 -0.78 9.59
CA TYR A 24 4.99 -0.43 10.88
C TYR A 24 3.95 0.70 10.77
N SER A 25 4.23 1.71 9.94
CA SER A 25 3.32 2.86 9.73
C SER A 25 2.06 2.53 8.92
N CYS A 26 1.97 1.36 8.29
CA CYS A 26 0.84 0.98 7.43
C CYS A 26 -0.32 0.34 8.21
N GLY A 27 -0.67 0.89 9.38
CA GLY A 27 -1.79 0.40 10.17
C GLY A 27 -1.53 -0.95 10.84
N THR A 28 -0.35 -1.12 11.46
CA THR A 28 -0.06 -2.29 12.30
C THR A 28 -0.67 -2.14 13.70
N LEU A 29 -1.04 -3.24 14.37
CA LEU A 29 -1.59 -3.16 15.73
C LEU A 29 -0.67 -2.46 16.73
N TYR A 30 0.64 -2.58 16.56
CA TYR A 30 1.64 -1.86 17.36
C TYR A 30 1.61 -0.34 17.16
N PHE A 31 1.27 0.12 15.94
CA PHE A 31 1.18 1.54 15.61
C PHE A 31 0.13 2.25 16.47
N SER A 32 -1.00 1.59 16.78
CA SER A 32 -2.02 2.16 17.67
C SER A 32 -1.55 2.30 19.11
N LEU A 33 -0.63 1.43 19.54
CA LEU A 33 -0.18 1.36 20.93
C LEU A 33 0.94 2.35 21.24
N GLN A 34 1.86 2.58 20.29
CA GLN A 34 3.09 3.35 20.53
C GLN A 34 3.17 4.64 19.69
N GLY A 35 2.26 4.84 18.73
CA GLY A 35 2.18 6.06 17.93
C GLY A 35 3.21 6.17 16.79
N PHE A 36 2.98 7.14 15.91
CA PHE A 36 3.70 7.30 14.63
C PHE A 36 5.13 7.83 14.73
N ILE A 37 5.50 8.42 15.87
CA ILE A 37 6.76 9.15 16.06
C ILE A 37 7.98 8.22 15.97
N TYR A 38 7.91 7.02 16.56
CA TYR A 38 9.05 6.09 16.57
C TYR A 38 9.44 5.61 15.16
N SER A 39 8.45 5.35 14.32
CA SER A 39 8.69 4.98 12.93
C SER A 39 9.34 6.13 12.15
N LEU A 40 8.85 7.36 12.32
CA LEU A 40 9.45 8.50 11.63
C LEU A 40 10.88 8.77 12.11
N LEU A 41 11.12 8.73 13.42
CA LEU A 41 12.47 8.89 13.99
C LEU A 41 13.43 7.81 13.46
N SER A 42 12.98 6.57 13.36
CA SER A 42 13.78 5.48 12.80
C SER A 42 14.15 5.73 11.33
N ILE A 43 13.19 6.22 10.54
CA ILE A 43 13.44 6.63 9.15
C ILE A 43 14.43 7.80 9.12
N PHE A 44 14.18 8.86 9.89
CA PHE A 44 14.97 10.08 9.90
C PHE A 44 16.42 9.85 10.34
N ILE A 45 16.64 9.10 11.42
CA ILE A 45 17.99 8.74 11.89
C ILE A 45 18.70 7.90 10.83
N SER A 46 18.02 6.89 10.25
CA SER A 46 18.61 6.06 9.20
C SER A 46 18.97 6.88 7.96
N LEU A 47 18.15 7.87 7.61
CA LEU A 47 18.41 8.80 6.52
C LEU A 47 19.61 9.70 6.78
N ILE A 48 19.76 10.24 7.99
CA ILE A 48 20.94 11.03 8.36
C ILE A 48 22.20 10.17 8.21
N VAL A 49 22.19 8.92 8.69
CA VAL A 49 23.35 8.04 8.55
C VAL A 49 23.63 7.71 7.07
N LEU A 50 22.60 7.44 6.26
CA LEU A 50 22.77 7.23 4.81
C LEU A 50 23.34 8.48 4.12
N TRP A 51 22.88 9.66 4.52
CA TRP A 51 23.36 10.94 4.02
C TRP A 51 24.83 11.17 4.38
N LEU A 52 25.24 10.89 5.62
CA LEU A 52 26.64 11.00 6.03
C LEU A 52 27.56 10.03 5.26
N ILE A 53 27.04 8.88 4.82
CA ILE A 53 27.79 7.91 4.01
C ILE A 53 28.02 8.41 2.58
N ASN A 54 27.07 9.19 2.02
CA ASN A 54 27.08 9.73 0.67
C ASN A 54 26.55 11.20 0.68
N PRO A 55 27.33 12.19 1.14
CA PRO A 55 26.83 13.53 1.46
C PRO A 55 26.53 14.44 0.26
N PHE A 56 26.83 14.02 -0.97
CA PHE A 56 26.66 14.84 -2.17
C PHE A 56 25.32 14.57 -2.87
N PHE A 57 24.43 15.56 -2.84
CA PHE A 57 23.15 15.55 -3.56
C PHE A 57 23.09 16.76 -4.49
N ASP A 58 23.32 16.55 -5.78
CA ASP A 58 22.93 17.54 -6.78
C ASP A 58 21.43 17.39 -7.00
N ILE A 59 20.62 18.20 -6.30
CA ILE A 59 19.16 18.24 -6.50
C ILE A 59 18.86 19.03 -7.78
N SER A 60 18.14 18.41 -8.72
CA SER A 60 17.75 19.11 -9.94
C SER A 60 16.80 20.28 -9.64
N LYS A 61 16.93 21.37 -10.42
CA LYS A 61 16.08 22.58 -10.27
C LYS A 61 14.59 22.26 -10.32
N ASN A 62 14.17 21.31 -11.16
CA ASN A 62 12.77 20.90 -11.28
C ASN A 62 12.24 20.21 -10.03
N VAL A 63 13.07 19.36 -9.39
CA VAL A 63 12.72 18.71 -8.12
C VAL A 63 12.56 19.75 -7.02
N LEU A 64 13.48 20.73 -6.96
CA LEU A 64 13.37 21.85 -6.01
C LEU A 64 12.09 22.67 -6.22
N ILE A 65 11.76 23.02 -7.47
CA ILE A 65 10.52 23.73 -7.81
C ILE A 65 9.29 22.90 -7.42
N GLY A 66 9.28 21.61 -7.72
CA GLY A 66 8.19 20.71 -7.33
C GLY A 66 8.01 20.64 -5.81
N PHE A 67 9.11 20.62 -5.05
CA PHE A 67 9.09 20.66 -3.60
C PHE A 67 8.51 21.98 -3.05
N ILE A 68 8.87 23.12 -3.65
CA ILE A 68 8.30 24.43 -3.30
C ILE A 68 6.80 24.47 -3.59
N ILE A 69 6.37 23.98 -4.75
CA ILE A 69 4.94 23.87 -5.11
C ILE A 69 4.19 22.99 -4.10
N TYR A 70 4.80 21.88 -3.68
CA TYR A 70 4.24 21.02 -2.64
C TYR A 70 4.05 21.77 -1.32
N ILE A 71 5.10 22.43 -0.80
CA ILE A 71 5.01 23.19 0.46
C ILE A 71 3.94 24.27 0.37
N PHE A 72 3.90 25.00 -0.75
CA PHE A 72 2.90 26.03 -0.95
C PHE A 72 1.47 25.46 -0.95
N GLY A 73 1.23 24.35 -1.64
CA GLY A 73 -0.07 23.68 -1.63
C GLY A 73 -0.44 23.11 -0.25
N ALA A 74 0.52 22.55 0.49
CA ALA A 74 0.33 22.09 1.85
C ALA A 74 -0.04 23.25 2.80
N LEU A 75 0.61 24.40 2.66
CA LEU A 75 0.27 25.62 3.42
C LEU A 75 -1.14 26.13 3.09
N ILE A 76 -1.55 26.11 1.81
CA ILE A 76 -2.93 26.49 1.43
C ILE A 76 -3.94 25.58 2.14
N ILE A 77 -3.71 24.26 2.15
CA ILE A 77 -4.59 23.32 2.83
C ILE A 77 -4.61 23.60 4.33
N LEU A 78 -3.44 23.75 4.98
CA LEU A 78 -3.35 24.00 6.42
C LEU A 78 -4.01 25.32 6.85
N ILE A 79 -3.98 26.37 6.01
CA ILE A 79 -4.58 27.68 6.33
C ILE A 79 -6.10 27.66 6.13
N ASN A 80 -6.59 27.01 5.08
CA ASN A 80 -7.99 27.14 4.62
C ASN A 80 -8.91 25.99 5.05
N SER A 81 -8.37 24.97 5.73
CA SER A 81 -9.12 23.78 6.10
C SER A 81 -8.89 23.41 7.57
N HIS A 82 -9.75 22.56 8.14
CA HIS A 82 -9.51 22.07 9.50
C HIS A 82 -8.24 21.23 9.53
N PHE A 83 -7.34 21.51 10.47
CA PHE A 83 -6.12 20.74 10.65
C PHE A 83 -6.04 20.22 12.08
N THR A 84 -5.50 19.01 12.20
CA THR A 84 -5.08 18.44 13.48
C THR A 84 -3.57 18.52 13.60
N THR A 85 -3.03 18.30 14.80
CA THR A 85 -1.59 18.15 15.00
C THR A 85 -1.01 17.02 14.13
N ASN A 86 -1.77 15.94 13.93
CA ASN A 86 -1.41 14.85 13.02
C ASN A 86 -1.29 15.36 11.57
N SER A 87 -2.23 16.19 11.13
CA SER A 87 -2.24 16.76 9.79
C SER A 87 -0.99 17.58 9.49
N VAL A 88 -0.59 18.46 10.42
CA VAL A 88 0.64 19.26 10.30
C VAL A 88 1.86 18.35 10.27
N PHE A 89 1.93 17.36 11.17
CA PHE A 89 3.05 16.43 11.23
C PHE A 89 3.20 15.64 9.92
N MET A 90 2.10 15.12 9.39
CA MET A 90 2.10 14.26 8.21
C MET A 90 2.43 15.02 6.93
N LEU A 91 1.84 16.21 6.72
CA LEU A 91 2.10 17.04 5.54
C LEU A 91 3.43 17.81 5.64
N ALA A 92 3.72 18.45 6.77
CA ALA A 92 4.85 19.37 6.87
C ALA A 92 6.17 18.68 7.22
N ILE A 93 6.14 17.48 7.82
CA ILE A 93 7.35 16.79 8.30
C ILE A 93 7.52 15.43 7.60
N ALA A 94 6.55 14.53 7.72
CA ALA A 94 6.71 13.17 7.23
C ALA A 94 6.85 13.10 5.69
N PHE A 95 6.00 13.81 4.95
CA PHE A 95 6.08 13.80 3.48
C PHE A 95 7.41 14.38 2.94
N PRO A 96 7.92 15.54 3.40
CA PRO A 96 9.28 15.99 3.05
C PRO A 96 10.39 14.98 3.34
N ILE A 97 10.32 14.28 4.49
CA ILE A 97 11.30 13.23 4.83
C ILE A 97 11.20 12.07 3.83
N CYS A 98 9.99 11.66 3.43
CA CYS A 98 9.79 10.66 2.38
C CYS A 98 10.29 11.13 1.01
N ILE A 99 10.17 12.43 0.68
CA ILE A 99 10.78 13.01 -0.53
C ILE A 99 12.30 12.87 -0.51
N TRP A 100 12.93 13.22 0.61
CA TRP A 100 14.36 13.09 0.79
C TRP A 100 14.82 11.63 0.68
N LEU A 101 14.10 10.70 1.32
CA LEU A 101 14.33 9.26 1.18
C LEU A 101 14.25 8.80 -0.27
N THR A 102 13.17 9.14 -0.98
CA THR A 102 13.00 8.74 -2.38
C THR A 102 14.14 9.26 -3.24
N TYR A 103 14.58 10.51 -3.01
CA TYR A 103 15.71 11.09 -3.74
C TYR A 103 17.00 10.29 -3.52
N LEU A 104 17.30 9.95 -2.27
CA LEU A 104 18.41 9.07 -1.87
C LEU A 104 18.32 7.68 -2.53
N LEU A 105 17.13 7.07 -2.56
CA LEU A 105 16.93 5.75 -3.16
C LEU A 105 17.16 5.74 -4.68
N LEU A 106 16.91 6.88 -5.34
CA LEU A 106 17.14 7.05 -6.77
C LEU A 106 18.61 7.29 -7.14
N ILE A 107 19.47 7.53 -6.15
CA ILE A 107 20.92 7.59 -6.32
C ILE A 107 21.48 6.18 -6.20
N ASP A 108 22.47 5.86 -7.05
CA ASP A 108 23.17 4.58 -7.09
C ASP A 108 22.27 3.33 -7.18
N ASN A 109 21.05 3.49 -7.72
CA ASN A 109 20.07 2.43 -7.89
C ASN A 109 19.73 1.68 -6.58
N LEU A 110 19.78 2.37 -5.44
CA LEU A 110 19.41 1.81 -4.14
C LEU A 110 17.94 1.39 -4.05
N ILE A 111 17.09 1.93 -4.92
CA ILE A 111 15.67 1.59 -5.02
C ILE A 111 15.44 0.10 -5.24
N THR A 112 16.19 -0.57 -6.14
CA THR A 112 16.05 -2.01 -6.37
C THR A 112 16.38 -2.80 -5.10
N LYS A 113 17.40 -2.37 -4.36
CA LYS A 113 17.80 -2.98 -3.10
C LYS A 113 16.74 -2.79 -2.01
N PHE A 114 16.21 -1.57 -1.88
CA PHE A 114 15.13 -1.24 -0.96
C PHE A 114 13.88 -2.08 -1.23
N VAL A 115 13.46 -2.16 -2.49
CA VAL A 115 12.31 -2.98 -2.91
C VAL A 115 12.53 -4.47 -2.61
N ASN A 116 13.72 -5.01 -2.89
CA ASN A 116 14.02 -6.40 -2.59
C ASN A 116 13.98 -6.70 -1.09
N ILE A 117 14.48 -5.78 -0.25
CA ILE A 117 14.39 -5.88 1.21
C ILE A 117 12.93 -5.83 1.66
N PHE A 118 12.13 -4.89 1.12
CA PHE A 118 10.70 -4.80 1.42
C PHE A 118 9.96 -6.10 1.10
N ILE A 119 10.17 -6.66 -0.10
CA ILE A 119 9.56 -7.94 -0.51
C ILE A 119 9.97 -9.07 0.44
N ASN A 120 11.23 -9.13 0.85
CA ASN A 120 11.71 -10.18 1.76
C ASN A 120 11.05 -10.07 3.14
N ILE A 121 10.94 -8.87 3.71
CA ILE A 121 10.27 -8.66 4.99
C ILE A 121 8.79 -9.03 4.87
N MET A 122 8.10 -8.55 3.83
CA MET A 122 6.68 -8.85 3.63
C MET A 122 6.41 -10.35 3.39
N ALA A 123 7.33 -11.07 2.74
CA ALA A 123 7.23 -12.52 2.59
C ALA A 123 7.33 -13.25 3.94
N ILE A 124 8.21 -12.80 4.83
CA ILE A 124 8.32 -13.33 6.20
C ILE A 124 7.02 -13.08 6.96
N VAL A 125 6.49 -11.85 6.91
CA VAL A 125 5.19 -11.49 7.53
C VAL A 125 4.07 -12.38 6.99
N ALA A 126 4.02 -12.57 5.66
CA ALA A 126 3.03 -13.43 5.01
C ALA A 126 3.11 -14.88 5.50
N ILE A 127 4.31 -15.49 5.47
CA ILE A 127 4.51 -16.88 5.91
C ILE A 127 4.10 -17.06 7.36
N ILE A 128 4.59 -16.19 8.26
CA ILE A 128 4.25 -16.25 9.68
C ILE A 128 2.74 -16.11 9.88
N SER A 129 2.12 -15.12 9.22
CA SER A 129 0.67 -14.90 9.34
C SER A 129 -0.16 -16.09 8.88
N MET A 130 0.21 -16.74 7.77
CA MET A 130 -0.52 -17.91 7.25
C MET A 130 -0.40 -19.11 8.19
N ILE A 131 0.77 -19.32 8.81
CA ILE A 131 0.99 -20.38 9.80
C ILE A 131 0.08 -20.13 11.02
N PHE A 132 0.11 -18.93 11.60
CA PHE A 132 -0.71 -18.62 12.79
C PHE A 132 -2.20 -18.58 12.47
N TRP A 133 -2.59 -18.08 11.31
CA TRP A 133 -3.99 -18.12 10.87
C TRP A 133 -4.47 -19.57 10.74
N LEU A 134 -3.71 -20.43 10.06
CA LEU A 134 -4.11 -21.83 9.87
C LEU A 134 -4.15 -22.60 11.20
N PHE A 135 -3.07 -22.57 11.98
CA PHE A 135 -2.98 -23.38 13.19
C PHE A 135 -3.66 -22.76 14.41
N GLY A 136 -3.68 -21.43 14.51
CA GLY A 136 -4.31 -20.71 15.62
C GLY A 136 -5.78 -20.43 15.35
N SER A 137 -6.11 -19.78 14.24
CA SER A 137 -7.48 -19.32 13.99
C SER A 137 -8.40 -20.37 13.37
N ILE A 138 -7.90 -21.22 12.46
CA ILE A 138 -8.71 -22.21 11.74
C ILE A 138 -8.73 -23.56 12.46
N LEU A 139 -7.56 -24.17 12.68
CA LEU A 139 -7.44 -25.49 13.31
C LEU A 139 -7.52 -25.45 14.84
N GLN A 140 -7.41 -24.26 15.45
CA GLN A 140 -7.46 -24.05 16.91
C GLN A 140 -6.45 -24.91 17.71
N LYS A 141 -5.33 -25.29 17.09
CA LYS A 141 -4.22 -26.03 17.73
C LYS A 141 -3.28 -25.12 18.52
N LEU A 142 -3.24 -23.83 18.19
CA LEU A 142 -2.52 -22.81 18.95
C LEU A 142 -3.54 -21.95 19.68
N HIS A 143 -3.29 -21.68 20.95
CA HIS A 143 -4.11 -20.77 21.75
C HIS A 143 -3.54 -19.35 21.73
N PRO A 144 -4.39 -18.30 21.80
CA PRO A 144 -3.93 -16.93 21.99
C PRO A 144 -3.07 -16.82 23.25
N THR A 145 -1.95 -16.09 23.16
CA THR A 145 -1.06 -15.87 24.31
C THR A 145 -1.48 -14.65 25.13
N SER A 146 -2.15 -13.69 24.48
CA SER A 146 -2.63 -12.46 25.13
C SER A 146 -3.80 -11.87 24.36
N VAL A 147 -4.40 -10.82 24.93
CA VAL A 147 -5.45 -10.02 24.30
C VAL A 147 -5.01 -8.56 24.36
N ILE A 148 -5.09 -7.85 23.24
CA ILE A 148 -4.73 -6.43 23.15
C ILE A 148 -5.93 -5.59 22.76
N TYR A 149 -6.02 -4.36 23.27
CA TYR A 149 -7.07 -3.43 22.85
C TYR A 149 -6.68 -2.77 21.52
N SER A 150 -7.54 -2.86 20.53
CA SER A 150 -7.38 -2.18 19.24
C SER A 150 -8.16 -0.87 19.27
N GLY A 151 -7.44 0.25 19.24
CA GLY A 151 -8.06 1.58 19.13
C GLY A 151 -8.78 1.82 17.80
N TRP A 152 -8.43 1.05 16.76
CA TRP A 152 -9.07 1.13 15.45
C TRP A 152 -10.47 0.50 15.44
N SER A 153 -10.59 -0.74 15.93
CA SER A 153 -11.87 -1.45 16.01
C SER A 153 -12.63 -1.20 17.32
N SER A 154 -12.04 -0.43 18.24
CA SER A 154 -12.55 -0.21 19.61
C SER A 154 -12.87 -1.52 20.34
N ALA A 155 -12.12 -2.58 20.06
CA ALA A 155 -12.39 -3.93 20.53
C ALA A 155 -11.12 -4.66 20.98
N TYR A 156 -11.31 -5.67 21.82
CA TYR A 156 -10.23 -6.56 22.26
C TYR A 156 -9.93 -7.62 21.19
N VAL A 157 -8.65 -7.78 20.87
CA VAL A 157 -8.14 -8.61 19.79
C VAL A 157 -7.20 -9.66 20.35
N ASN A 158 -7.44 -10.92 19.98
CA ASN A 158 -6.57 -12.04 20.34
C ASN A 158 -5.20 -11.89 19.67
N SER A 159 -4.14 -12.07 20.46
CA SER A 159 -2.75 -11.97 20.07
C SER A 159 -2.04 -13.31 20.23
N PHE A 160 -1.34 -13.73 19.19
CA PHE A 160 -0.52 -14.94 19.16
C PHE A 160 0.95 -14.54 19.17
N TYR A 161 1.57 -14.64 20.34
CA TYR A 161 2.96 -14.25 20.63
C TYR A 161 3.30 -12.80 20.25
N GLY A 162 2.28 -11.95 20.08
CA GLY A 162 2.46 -10.59 19.60
C GLY A 162 3.10 -10.52 18.22
N ILE A 163 2.84 -11.49 17.33
CA ILE A 163 3.32 -11.51 15.92
C ILE A 163 2.21 -11.85 14.91
N TYR A 164 1.03 -12.22 15.39
CA TYR A 164 -0.19 -12.39 14.61
C TYR A 164 -1.38 -12.01 15.48
N PHE A 165 -2.37 -11.37 14.87
CA PHE A 165 -3.57 -10.92 15.56
C PHE A 165 -4.82 -11.32 14.81
N GLN A 166 -5.90 -11.55 15.55
CA GLN A 166 -7.19 -11.95 15.00
C GLN A 166 -8.26 -10.88 15.29
N PRO A 167 -8.24 -9.73 14.58
CA PRO A 167 -9.13 -8.61 14.86
C PRO A 167 -10.54 -8.80 14.30
N GLN A 168 -10.70 -9.64 13.27
CA GLN A 168 -11.95 -9.79 12.54
C GLN A 168 -12.35 -11.26 12.43
N GLY A 169 -13.56 -11.56 12.90
CA GLY A 169 -14.22 -12.83 12.60
C GLY A 169 -14.57 -12.93 11.12
N ALA A 170 -14.65 -14.16 10.64
CA ALA A 170 -15.36 -14.52 9.42
C ALA A 170 -16.40 -15.56 9.79
N ASP A 171 -17.50 -15.65 9.04
CA ASP A 171 -18.42 -16.77 9.13
C ASP A 171 -18.64 -17.29 7.72
N ILE A 172 -17.67 -18.06 7.23
CA ILE A 172 -17.68 -18.60 5.88
C ILE A 172 -17.62 -20.12 5.98
N ASN A 173 -18.71 -20.77 5.61
CA ASN A 173 -18.75 -22.21 5.48
C ASN A 173 -18.45 -22.60 4.03
N LEU A 174 -17.23 -23.12 3.78
CA LEU A 174 -16.81 -23.55 2.46
C LEU A 174 -17.40 -24.93 2.15
N LEU A 175 -18.48 -24.95 1.36
CA LEU A 175 -19.13 -26.18 0.86
C LEU A 175 -19.56 -27.17 1.97
N GLY A 176 -19.79 -26.71 3.20
CA GLY A 176 -20.16 -27.55 4.34
C GLY A 176 -19.00 -28.33 4.97
N LEU A 177 -17.77 -28.18 4.48
CA LEU A 177 -16.60 -28.99 4.87
C LEU A 177 -15.60 -28.24 5.75
N LEU A 178 -15.46 -26.93 5.56
CA LEU A 178 -14.49 -26.11 6.28
C LEU A 178 -15.16 -24.81 6.75
N HIS A 179 -15.22 -24.63 8.06
CA HIS A 179 -15.74 -23.40 8.67
C HIS A 179 -14.61 -22.42 8.93
N ILE A 180 -14.62 -21.30 8.22
CA ILE A 180 -13.61 -20.24 8.35
C ILE A 180 -14.18 -19.18 9.30
N ASN A 181 -13.69 -19.23 10.54
CA ASN A 181 -14.13 -18.37 11.64
C ASN A 181 -13.37 -17.04 11.75
N ALA A 182 -12.33 -16.85 10.94
CA ALA A 182 -11.40 -15.74 11.11
C ALA A 182 -10.75 -15.35 9.79
N ARG A 183 -10.54 -14.04 9.60
CA ARG A 183 -9.77 -13.50 8.49
C ARG A 183 -8.30 -13.36 8.86
N ASN A 184 -7.38 -13.71 7.95
CA ASN A 184 -5.97 -13.40 8.15
C ASN A 184 -5.76 -11.88 8.02
N SER A 185 -5.45 -11.19 9.12
CA SER A 185 -5.08 -9.77 9.12
C SER A 185 -3.58 -9.56 9.42
N ALA A 186 -2.82 -10.65 9.56
CA ALA A 186 -1.41 -10.62 9.93
C ALA A 186 -1.12 -9.74 11.17
N ILE A 187 -0.27 -8.73 11.01
CA ILE A 187 0.06 -7.74 12.05
C ILE A 187 -0.79 -6.46 11.94
N PHE A 188 -1.73 -6.40 11.00
CA PHE A 188 -2.49 -5.20 10.66
C PHE A 188 -3.86 -5.17 11.36
N PHE A 189 -4.46 -3.98 11.46
CA PHE A 189 -5.76 -3.80 12.12
C PHE A 189 -6.91 -4.52 11.42
N GLU A 190 -6.82 -4.68 10.10
CA GLU A 190 -7.89 -5.27 9.30
C GLU A 190 -7.38 -6.06 8.09
N ALA A 191 -8.22 -6.98 7.60
CA ALA A 191 -7.96 -7.79 6.42
C ALA A 191 -7.71 -6.96 5.13
N PRO A 192 -8.46 -5.88 4.82
CA PRO A 192 -8.20 -5.07 3.62
C PRO A 192 -6.80 -4.43 3.59
N LEU A 193 -6.25 -4.03 4.74
CA LEU A 193 -4.90 -3.49 4.84
C LEU A 193 -3.83 -4.57 4.60
N ALA A 194 -4.02 -5.75 5.20
CA ALA A 194 -3.16 -6.90 4.97
C ALA A 194 -3.15 -7.28 3.47
N THR A 195 -4.34 -7.34 2.87
CA THR A 195 -4.54 -7.56 1.43
C THR A 195 -3.82 -6.51 0.58
N PHE A 196 -3.92 -5.22 0.93
CA PHE A 196 -3.22 -4.17 0.19
C PHE A 196 -1.71 -4.38 0.22
N LEU A 197 -1.12 -4.68 1.37
CA LEU A 197 0.32 -4.85 1.49
C LEU A 197 0.84 -6.14 0.84
N PHE A 198 0.12 -7.25 0.97
CA PHE A 198 0.45 -8.49 0.27
C PHE A 198 0.28 -8.34 -1.25
N GLY A 199 -0.81 -7.70 -1.69
CA GLY A 199 -1.05 -7.40 -3.11
C GLY A 199 -0.02 -6.41 -3.68
N PHE A 200 0.35 -5.37 -2.94
CA PHE A 200 1.43 -4.46 -3.33
C PHE A 200 2.76 -5.21 -3.45
N SER A 201 3.08 -6.08 -2.50
CA SER A 201 4.30 -6.90 -2.54
C SER A 201 4.31 -7.84 -3.75
N LEU A 202 3.15 -8.42 -4.11
CA LEU A 202 2.96 -9.19 -5.33
C LEU A 202 3.22 -8.35 -6.58
N LEU A 203 2.60 -7.17 -6.70
CA LEU A 203 2.75 -6.29 -7.85
C LEU A 203 4.21 -5.83 -8.03
N VAL A 204 4.88 -5.46 -6.94
CA VAL A 204 6.27 -5.00 -6.99
C VAL A 204 7.23 -6.15 -7.29
N ASN A 205 6.97 -7.36 -6.79
CA ASN A 205 7.71 -8.56 -7.19
C ASN A 205 7.60 -8.82 -8.70
N GLU A 206 6.41 -8.62 -9.30
CA GLU A 206 6.26 -8.70 -10.76
C GLU A 206 6.89 -7.51 -11.51
N PHE A 207 6.96 -6.34 -10.88
CA PHE A 207 7.49 -5.13 -11.51
C PHE A 207 9.02 -5.12 -11.62
N VAL A 208 9.71 -5.66 -10.61
CA VAL A 208 11.19 -5.67 -10.53
C VAL A 208 11.78 -6.98 -11.06
N GLU A 209 11.58 -8.08 -10.33
CA GLU A 209 12.11 -9.38 -10.71
C GLU A 209 11.14 -10.47 -10.25
N THR A 210 10.49 -11.09 -11.23
CA THR A 210 9.49 -12.13 -10.99
C THR A 210 10.10 -13.35 -10.31
N ARG A 211 10.04 -13.38 -8.98
CA ARG A 211 10.41 -14.57 -8.19
C ARG A 211 9.17 -15.43 -7.95
N LYS A 212 9.14 -16.63 -8.55
CA LYS A 212 7.98 -17.54 -8.51
C LYS A 212 7.55 -17.92 -7.09
N ILE A 213 8.49 -18.16 -6.20
CA ILE A 213 8.19 -18.53 -4.81
C ILE A 213 7.54 -17.37 -4.04
N TYR A 214 8.02 -16.14 -4.22
CA TYR A 214 7.46 -14.94 -3.59
C TYR A 214 6.06 -14.64 -4.13
N ARG A 215 5.87 -14.78 -5.45
CA ARG A 215 4.55 -14.70 -6.07
C ARG A 215 3.56 -15.66 -5.43
N LEU A 216 3.94 -16.93 -5.26
CA LEU A 216 3.09 -17.94 -4.62
C LEU A 216 2.76 -17.56 -3.17
N ILE A 217 3.77 -17.14 -2.40
CA ILE A 217 3.59 -16.71 -1.00
C ILE A 217 2.55 -15.58 -0.91
N PHE A 218 2.67 -14.54 -1.73
CA PHE A 218 1.75 -13.41 -1.69
C PHE A 218 0.35 -13.74 -2.20
N LEU A 219 0.23 -14.58 -3.24
CA LEU A 219 -1.08 -15.05 -3.71
C LEU A 219 -1.82 -15.83 -2.61
N LEU A 220 -1.14 -16.76 -1.94
CA LEU A 220 -1.73 -17.50 -0.83
C LEU A 220 -2.09 -16.57 0.33
N ALA A 221 -1.23 -15.62 0.68
CA ALA A 221 -1.50 -14.66 1.74
C ALA A 221 -2.75 -13.81 1.44
N VAL A 222 -2.89 -13.29 0.21
CA VAL A 222 -4.08 -12.55 -0.25
C VAL A 222 -5.34 -13.43 -0.20
N ILE A 223 -5.26 -14.72 -0.54
CA ILE A 223 -6.42 -15.63 -0.44
C ILE A 223 -6.86 -15.79 1.03
N THR A 224 -5.92 -15.94 1.96
CA THR A 224 -6.23 -16.17 3.39
C THR A 224 -6.89 -14.99 4.10
N THR A 225 -6.89 -13.78 3.52
CA THR A 225 -7.53 -12.61 4.13
C THR A 225 -9.06 -12.63 4.00
N PHE A 226 -9.61 -13.33 2.99
CA PHE A 226 -11.06 -13.47 2.76
C PHE A 226 -11.87 -12.17 2.87
N ASP A 227 -11.45 -11.12 2.15
CA ASP A 227 -12.13 -9.84 2.13
C ASP A 227 -12.48 -9.38 0.69
N THR A 228 -13.35 -8.38 0.56
CA THR A 228 -13.76 -7.86 -0.77
C THR A 228 -12.58 -7.36 -1.61
N THR A 229 -11.62 -6.73 -0.95
CA THR A 229 -10.40 -6.20 -1.58
C THR A 229 -9.57 -7.34 -2.13
N SER A 230 -9.49 -8.49 -1.43
CA SER A 230 -8.66 -9.61 -1.89
C SER A 230 -9.24 -10.26 -3.14
N ILE A 231 -10.57 -10.37 -3.22
CA ILE A 231 -11.27 -10.81 -4.43
C ILE A 231 -10.94 -9.88 -5.62
N ILE A 232 -11.04 -8.56 -5.42
CA ILE A 232 -10.74 -7.57 -6.47
C ILE A 232 -9.26 -7.68 -6.90
N VAL A 233 -8.33 -7.75 -5.95
CA VAL A 233 -6.89 -7.86 -6.23
C VAL A 233 -6.57 -9.14 -7.00
N LEU A 234 -7.10 -10.29 -6.56
CA LEU A 234 -6.88 -11.58 -7.23
C LEU A 234 -7.43 -11.57 -8.64
N LEU A 235 -8.64 -11.02 -8.84
CA LEU A 235 -9.19 -10.88 -10.19
C LEU A 235 -8.28 -10.06 -11.09
N LEU A 236 -7.96 -8.84 -10.67
CA LEU A 236 -7.17 -7.92 -11.47
C LEU A 236 -5.82 -8.55 -11.81
N TYR A 237 -5.23 -9.29 -10.88
CA TYR A 237 -4.00 -10.04 -11.09
C TYR A 237 -4.16 -11.22 -12.06
N VAL A 238 -5.27 -11.97 -12.00
CA VAL A 238 -5.55 -13.05 -12.95
C VAL A 238 -5.75 -12.47 -14.36
N LEU A 239 -6.49 -11.38 -14.51
CA LEU A 239 -6.63 -10.67 -15.79
C LEU A 239 -5.28 -10.21 -16.33
N TYR A 240 -4.40 -9.69 -15.47
CA TYR A 240 -3.02 -9.39 -15.84
C TYR A 240 -2.23 -10.62 -16.31
N CYS A 241 -2.36 -11.76 -15.62
CA CYS A 241 -1.71 -13.00 -16.03
C CYS A 241 -2.21 -13.45 -17.41
N VAL A 242 -3.53 -13.47 -17.62
CA VAL A 242 -4.18 -13.86 -18.88
C VAL A 242 -3.72 -12.96 -20.02
N TYR A 243 -3.73 -11.64 -19.80
CA TYR A 243 -3.31 -10.64 -20.78
C TYR A 243 -1.88 -10.85 -21.30
N ASN A 244 -0.99 -11.34 -20.45
CA ASN A 244 0.43 -11.55 -20.79
C ASN A 244 0.72 -12.91 -21.45
N ILE A 245 -0.30 -13.77 -21.67
CA ILE A 245 -0.11 -15.04 -22.36
C ILE A 245 0.08 -14.79 -23.86
N LYS A 246 1.34 -14.82 -24.32
CA LYS A 246 1.73 -14.48 -25.70
C LYS A 246 1.18 -15.43 -26.78
N CYS A 247 0.90 -16.69 -26.43
CA CYS A 247 0.59 -17.74 -27.40
C CYS A 247 -0.91 -18.04 -27.54
N MET A 248 -1.78 -17.24 -26.92
CA MET A 248 -3.20 -17.56 -26.83
C MET A 248 -4.01 -16.82 -27.88
N ASN A 249 -4.88 -17.55 -28.59
CA ASN A 249 -5.76 -16.96 -29.59
C ASN A 249 -6.61 -15.83 -28.97
N ARG A 250 -6.74 -14.70 -29.67
CA ARG A 250 -7.49 -13.52 -29.22
C ARG A 250 -8.94 -13.86 -28.82
N VAL A 251 -9.59 -14.79 -29.54
CA VAL A 251 -10.95 -15.27 -29.20
C VAL A 251 -10.97 -16.01 -27.86
N PHE A 252 -9.95 -16.83 -27.59
CA PHE A 252 -9.85 -17.60 -26.35
C PHE A 252 -9.45 -16.72 -25.16
N LEU A 253 -8.63 -15.70 -25.38
CA LEU A 253 -8.36 -14.64 -24.40
C LEU A 253 -9.64 -13.91 -24.00
N THR A 254 -10.42 -13.44 -24.99
CA THR A 254 -11.70 -12.75 -24.72
C THR A 254 -12.70 -13.65 -24.01
N LEU A 255 -12.74 -14.95 -24.33
CA LEU A 255 -13.60 -15.91 -23.64
C LEU A 255 -13.20 -16.06 -22.16
N ILE A 256 -11.90 -16.24 -21.87
CA ILE A 256 -11.38 -16.32 -20.50
C ILE A 256 -11.64 -15.02 -19.73
N GLU A 257 -11.39 -13.86 -20.34
CA GLU A 257 -11.70 -12.55 -19.77
C GLU A 257 -13.18 -12.42 -19.42
N THR A 258 -14.08 -12.89 -20.30
CA THR A 258 -15.53 -12.87 -20.09
C THR A 258 -15.96 -13.80 -18.95
N ILE A 259 -15.41 -15.03 -18.91
CA ILE A 259 -15.71 -16.01 -17.85
C ILE A 259 -15.21 -15.50 -16.51
N LEU A 260 -13.98 -14.98 -16.43
CA LEU A 260 -13.44 -14.38 -15.22
C LEU A 260 -14.27 -13.19 -14.75
N SER A 261 -14.67 -12.32 -15.69
CA SER A 261 -15.55 -11.18 -15.38
C SER A 261 -16.91 -11.64 -14.84
N ALA A 262 -17.50 -12.69 -15.40
CA ALA A 262 -18.76 -13.25 -14.92
C ALA A 262 -18.63 -13.89 -13.52
N VAL A 263 -17.58 -14.70 -13.29
CA VAL A 263 -17.29 -15.31 -11.98
C VAL A 263 -17.10 -14.24 -10.92
N VAL A 264 -16.47 -13.12 -11.27
CA VAL A 264 -16.30 -11.97 -10.37
C VAL A 264 -17.59 -11.28 -10.08
N VAL A 265 -18.41 -10.99 -11.08
CA VAL A 265 -19.71 -10.35 -10.86
C VAL A 265 -20.55 -11.22 -9.94
N ILE A 266 -20.47 -12.55 -10.08
CA ILE A 266 -21.10 -13.50 -9.16
C ILE A 266 -20.49 -13.40 -7.75
N LEU A 267 -19.15 -13.40 -7.60
CA LEU A 267 -18.50 -13.27 -6.30
C LEU A 267 -18.79 -11.92 -5.62
N ILE A 268 -18.77 -10.83 -6.38
CA ILE A 268 -19.14 -9.49 -5.91
C ILE A 268 -20.60 -9.50 -5.49
N ASN A 269 -21.52 -10.07 -6.29
CA ASN A 269 -22.92 -10.17 -5.91
C ASN A 269 -23.14 -11.03 -4.66
N ILE A 270 -22.44 -12.15 -4.51
CA ILE A 270 -22.49 -12.98 -3.30
C ILE A 270 -22.01 -12.16 -2.09
N VAL A 271 -20.91 -11.41 -2.22
CA VAL A 271 -20.41 -10.61 -1.11
C VAL A 271 -21.28 -9.38 -0.83
N LEU A 272 -21.85 -8.74 -1.86
CA LEU A 272 -22.79 -7.64 -1.71
C LEU A 272 -24.10 -8.10 -1.09
N GLN A 273 -24.62 -9.27 -1.49
CA GLN A 273 -25.82 -9.86 -0.90
C GLN A 273 -25.58 -10.25 0.56
N ASN A 274 -24.45 -10.90 0.87
CA ASN A 274 -24.08 -11.22 2.25
C ASN A 274 -23.89 -9.95 3.09
N LYS A 275 -23.37 -8.86 2.53
CA LYS A 275 -23.25 -7.56 3.22
C LYS A 275 -24.56 -6.76 3.30
N ALA A 276 -25.50 -6.99 2.39
CA ALA A 276 -26.82 -6.35 2.38
C ALA A 276 -27.76 -6.97 3.43
N ILE A 277 -27.60 -8.25 3.73
CA ILE A 277 -28.37 -8.96 4.76
C ILE A 277 -27.98 -8.48 6.18
N ASP A 278 -26.72 -8.09 6.40
CA ASP A 278 -26.23 -7.55 7.69
C ASP A 278 -26.42 -6.03 7.87
N GLY A 279 -26.84 -5.30 6.82
CA GLY A 279 -27.36 -3.91 6.84
C GLY A 279 -26.40 -2.78 7.26
N VAL A 280 -25.73 -2.90 8.40
CA VAL A 280 -25.04 -1.80 9.11
C VAL A 280 -23.73 -1.41 8.41
N SER A 281 -22.87 -2.38 8.09
CA SER A 281 -21.55 -2.08 7.50
C SER A 281 -21.62 -1.46 6.10
N PHE A 282 -22.61 -1.84 5.28
CA PHE A 282 -22.78 -1.27 3.93
C PHE A 282 -23.37 0.15 3.98
N GLN A 283 -24.34 0.38 4.87
CA GLN A 283 -24.94 1.69 5.09
C GLN A 283 -23.92 2.69 5.63
N ASP A 284 -23.11 2.29 6.61
CA ASP A 284 -22.06 3.14 7.17
C ASP A 284 -21.05 3.57 6.11
N ARG A 285 -20.53 2.63 5.31
CA ARG A 285 -19.57 2.94 4.24
C ARG A 285 -20.15 3.84 3.16
N SER A 286 -21.39 3.59 2.75
CA SER A 286 -22.09 4.43 1.76
C SER A 286 -22.33 5.84 2.31
N TYR A 287 -22.70 5.94 3.58
CA TYR A 287 -22.87 7.19 4.28
C TYR A 287 -21.56 7.98 4.39
N HIS A 288 -20.45 7.33 4.74
CA HIS A 288 -19.12 7.95 4.77
C HIS A 288 -18.71 8.48 3.39
N MET A 289 -18.90 7.70 2.32
CA MET A 289 -18.58 8.15 0.95
C MET A 289 -19.45 9.35 0.52
N ILE A 290 -20.74 9.37 0.87
CA ILE A 290 -21.62 10.52 0.60
C ILE A 290 -21.11 11.76 1.34
N LYS A 291 -20.71 11.64 2.61
CA LYS A 291 -20.13 12.73 3.39
C LYS A 291 -18.84 13.26 2.79
N GLU A 292 -17.97 12.38 2.32
CA GLU A 292 -16.72 12.75 1.64
C GLU A 292 -17.01 13.57 0.37
N LEU A 293 -17.96 13.12 -0.45
CA LEU A 293 -18.38 13.84 -1.66
C LEU A 293 -19.04 15.20 -1.34
N GLN A 294 -19.86 15.26 -0.29
CA GLN A 294 -20.44 16.52 0.18
C GLN A 294 -19.37 17.49 0.68
N ALA A 295 -18.37 17.00 1.41
CA ALA A 295 -17.24 17.81 1.86
C ALA A 295 -16.41 18.36 0.69
N PHE A 296 -16.13 17.52 -0.31
CA PHE A 296 -15.44 17.92 -1.54
C PHE A 296 -16.24 18.98 -2.31
N THR A 297 -17.53 18.75 -2.56
CA THR A 297 -18.38 19.71 -3.31
C THR A 297 -18.53 21.05 -2.58
N ALA A 298 -18.52 21.04 -1.25
CA ALA A 298 -18.56 22.25 -0.44
C ALA A 298 -17.21 23.00 -0.36
N SER A 299 -16.08 22.36 -0.73
CA SER A 299 -14.76 23.00 -0.81
C SER A 299 -13.87 22.30 -1.86
N PRO A 300 -14.12 22.51 -3.16
CA PRO A 300 -13.50 21.70 -4.21
C PRO A 300 -11.99 21.91 -4.37
N ILE A 301 -11.49 23.09 -4.00
CA ILE A 301 -10.09 23.46 -4.24
C ILE A 301 -9.16 22.87 -3.17
N TYR A 302 -9.48 23.09 -1.89
CA TYR A 302 -8.61 22.77 -0.75
C TYR A 302 -9.25 21.84 0.28
N GLY A 303 -10.46 21.33 0.02
CA GLY A 303 -11.13 20.38 0.90
C GLY A 303 -11.61 20.99 2.21
N LYS A 304 -12.03 20.15 3.14
CA LYS A 304 -12.57 20.54 4.44
C LYS A 304 -11.64 20.24 5.62
N GLY A 305 -10.52 19.56 5.38
CA GLY A 305 -9.49 19.35 6.40
C GLY A 305 -8.67 18.10 6.17
N PHE A 306 -7.35 18.18 6.29
CA PHE A 306 -6.48 17.03 6.09
C PHE A 306 -6.67 15.97 7.18
N ASP A 307 -6.90 14.70 6.79
CA ASP A 307 -7.11 13.55 7.68
C ASP A 307 -8.37 13.67 8.56
N VAL A 308 -9.36 14.47 8.13
CA VAL A 308 -10.63 14.65 8.84
C VAL A 308 -11.65 13.60 8.40
N PHE A 309 -11.73 13.32 7.10
CA PHE A 309 -12.69 12.37 6.51
C PHE A 309 -12.09 10.98 6.31
N THR A 310 -10.79 10.83 6.54
CA THR A 310 -10.10 9.54 6.42
C THR A 310 -10.50 8.56 7.53
N ASN A 311 -10.80 9.04 8.74
CA ASN A 311 -11.30 8.20 9.83
C ASN A 311 -12.72 7.67 9.54
N GLY A 312 -12.87 6.35 9.47
CA GLY A 312 -14.14 5.69 9.10
C GLY A 312 -14.38 5.59 7.59
N SER A 313 -13.49 6.14 6.77
CA SER A 313 -13.56 5.97 5.32
C SER A 313 -13.35 4.50 4.93
N SER A 314 -13.87 4.12 3.76
CA SER A 314 -13.60 2.83 3.15
C SER A 314 -12.83 2.93 1.84
N ASN A 315 -12.39 4.12 1.43
CA ASN A 315 -11.74 4.37 0.16
C ASN A 315 -10.79 5.58 0.25
N SER A 316 -9.69 5.59 -0.49
CA SER A 316 -8.79 6.75 -0.47
C SER A 316 -9.19 7.84 -1.45
N ILE A 317 -9.87 7.51 -2.55
CA ILE A 317 -10.12 8.45 -3.64
C ILE A 317 -11.05 9.60 -3.22
N CYS A 318 -12.14 9.28 -2.54
CA CYS A 318 -13.09 10.25 -2.03
C CYS A 318 -12.55 10.90 -0.74
N ALA A 319 -11.89 10.15 0.14
CA ALA A 319 -11.27 10.70 1.35
C ALA A 319 -10.21 11.77 1.03
N VAL A 320 -9.29 11.51 0.10
CA VAL A 320 -8.27 12.48 -0.33
C VAL A 320 -8.89 13.74 -0.94
N ALA A 321 -9.94 13.57 -1.75
CA ALA A 321 -10.67 14.69 -2.34
C ALA A 321 -11.42 15.51 -1.28
N ALA A 322 -12.08 14.86 -0.32
CA ALA A 322 -12.77 15.51 0.78
C ALA A 322 -11.81 16.29 1.69
N ASP A 323 -10.66 15.69 1.99
CA ASP A 323 -9.68 16.22 2.92
C ASP A 323 -8.97 17.46 2.38
N GLY A 324 -8.46 17.41 1.15
CA GLY A 324 -7.62 18.48 0.59
C GLY A 324 -8.00 18.96 -0.81
N GLY A 325 -9.19 18.60 -1.30
CA GLY A 325 -9.73 19.06 -2.57
C GLY A 325 -8.93 18.57 -3.78
N ILE A 326 -9.08 19.28 -4.89
CA ILE A 326 -8.32 19.04 -6.11
C ILE A 326 -6.81 19.21 -5.88
N LEU A 327 -6.39 20.07 -4.95
CA LEU A 327 -4.98 20.30 -4.62
C LEU A 327 -4.33 19.01 -4.12
N LEU A 328 -4.89 18.41 -3.06
CA LEU A 328 -4.35 17.17 -2.50
C LEU A 328 -4.56 15.99 -3.45
N TRP A 329 -5.71 15.93 -4.12
CA TRP A 329 -5.97 14.89 -5.11
C TRP A 329 -4.93 14.89 -6.24
N LEU A 330 -4.56 16.06 -6.77
CA LEU A 330 -3.50 16.18 -7.78
C LEU A 330 -2.14 15.81 -7.19
N MET A 331 -1.84 16.13 -5.93
CA MET A 331 -0.57 15.71 -5.33
C MET A 331 -0.39 14.18 -5.31
N TYR A 332 -1.48 13.41 -5.14
CA TYR A 332 -1.43 11.95 -5.06
C TYR A 332 -1.67 11.26 -6.40
N TYR A 333 -2.77 11.58 -7.08
CA TYR A 333 -3.23 10.84 -8.25
C TYR A 333 -2.59 11.32 -9.55
N PHE A 334 -2.38 12.62 -9.74
CA PHE A 334 -1.76 13.14 -10.97
C PHE A 334 -0.43 12.47 -11.31
N PRO A 335 0.56 12.36 -10.40
CA PRO A 335 1.84 11.77 -10.76
C PRO A 335 1.68 10.30 -11.18
N LEU A 336 0.86 9.53 -10.46
CA LEU A 336 0.57 8.12 -10.75
C LEU A 336 -0.11 7.95 -12.12
N LEU A 337 -1.11 8.78 -12.42
CA LEU A 337 -1.80 8.74 -13.71
C LEU A 337 -0.88 9.16 -14.87
N ARG A 338 -0.01 10.15 -14.65
CA ARG A 338 0.85 10.69 -15.70
C ARG A 338 1.99 9.74 -16.09
N ILE A 339 2.49 8.92 -15.14
CA ILE A 339 3.53 7.93 -15.44
C ILE A 339 3.02 6.70 -16.20
N ILE A 340 1.70 6.44 -16.24
CA ILE A 340 1.09 5.33 -17.00
C ILE A 340 1.54 5.34 -18.47
N GLY A 341 1.63 6.53 -19.08
CA GLY A 341 2.07 6.69 -20.47
C GLY A 341 3.58 6.58 -20.68
N LYS A 342 4.38 6.48 -19.62
CA LYS A 342 5.85 6.46 -19.66
C LYS A 342 6.46 5.07 -19.38
N ILE A 343 5.64 4.10 -18.97
CA ILE A 343 6.08 2.74 -18.63
C ILE A 343 5.70 1.73 -19.71
N SER A 344 6.44 0.61 -19.76
CA SER A 344 6.16 -0.47 -20.71
C SER A 344 4.76 -1.04 -20.53
N LYS A 345 4.21 -1.60 -21.61
CA LYS A 345 2.82 -2.10 -21.66
C LYS A 345 2.48 -3.08 -20.53
N ASP A 346 3.35 -4.03 -20.23
CA ASP A 346 3.13 -5.03 -19.18
C ASP A 346 3.15 -4.39 -17.78
N LYS A 347 4.12 -3.48 -17.54
CA LYS A 347 4.25 -2.72 -16.28
C LYS A 347 3.12 -1.71 -16.10
N ARG A 348 2.53 -1.20 -17.19
CA ARG A 348 1.38 -0.30 -17.18
C ARG A 348 0.17 -0.92 -16.50
N ILE A 349 -0.11 -2.20 -16.78
CA ILE A 349 -1.24 -2.89 -16.17
C ILE A 349 -1.00 -3.05 -14.67
N LEU A 350 0.20 -3.44 -14.24
CA LEU A 350 0.54 -3.53 -12.81
C LEU A 350 0.33 -2.20 -12.08
N LEU A 351 0.72 -1.08 -12.70
CA LEU A 351 0.48 0.25 -12.13
C LEU A 351 -1.03 0.58 -12.05
N ILE A 352 -1.81 0.22 -13.07
CA ILE A 352 -3.27 0.43 -13.05
C ILE A 352 -3.91 -0.37 -11.92
N ILE A 353 -3.51 -1.63 -11.73
CA ILE A 353 -3.97 -2.46 -10.61
C ILE A 353 -3.63 -1.79 -9.28
N PHE A 354 -2.38 -1.31 -9.13
CA PHE A 354 -1.96 -0.56 -7.95
C PHE A 354 -2.83 0.68 -7.70
N ILE A 355 -3.14 1.49 -8.72
CA ILE A 355 -3.97 2.69 -8.58
C ILE A 355 -5.40 2.32 -8.14
N ILE A 356 -5.97 1.24 -8.68
CA ILE A 356 -7.29 0.74 -8.27
C ILE A 356 -7.24 0.30 -6.80
N MET A 357 -6.24 -0.52 -6.42
CA MET A 357 -6.03 -0.95 -5.03
C MET A 357 -5.89 0.23 -4.08
N PHE A 358 -5.08 1.21 -4.45
CA PHE A 358 -4.90 2.44 -3.68
C PHE A 358 -6.24 3.13 -3.50
N SER A 359 -7.02 3.32 -4.57
CA SER A 359 -8.31 4.03 -4.55
C SER A 359 -9.34 3.41 -3.61
N ILE A 360 -9.34 2.08 -3.48
CA ILE A 360 -10.35 1.34 -2.69
C ILE A 360 -9.88 0.97 -1.27
N THR A 361 -8.64 1.30 -0.89
CA THR A 361 -8.11 1.01 0.45
C THR A 361 -7.64 2.28 1.12
N VAL A 362 -8.00 2.46 2.39
CA VAL A 362 -7.56 3.61 3.20
C VAL A 362 -6.10 3.43 3.61
N ILE A 363 -5.19 4.00 2.81
CA ILE A 363 -3.74 3.92 3.01
C ILE A 363 -3.00 5.21 2.61
N GLN A 364 -3.75 6.24 2.17
CA GLN A 364 -3.24 7.49 1.60
C GLN A 364 -2.18 8.18 2.46
N TYR A 365 -2.38 8.23 3.79
CA TYR A 365 -1.48 8.95 4.69
C TYR A 365 -0.49 8.02 5.39
N THR A 366 0.04 7.04 4.67
CA THR A 366 1.11 6.17 5.18
C THR A 366 2.45 6.54 4.56
N TYR A 367 3.54 6.26 5.26
CA TYR A 367 4.88 6.52 4.73
C TYR A 367 5.16 5.74 3.45
N LEU A 368 4.54 4.55 3.30
CA LEU A 368 4.62 3.78 2.06
C LEU A 368 4.02 4.56 0.89
N MET A 369 2.81 5.10 1.04
CA MET A 369 2.18 5.90 -0.02
C MET A 369 2.96 7.17 -0.31
N TYR A 370 3.54 7.81 0.70
CA TYR A 370 4.36 9.00 0.52
C TYR A 370 5.59 8.69 -0.34
N ILE A 371 6.28 7.57 -0.07
CA ILE A 371 7.42 7.12 -0.87
C ILE A 371 6.99 6.83 -2.31
N ILE A 372 5.85 6.15 -2.53
CA ILE A 372 5.37 5.79 -3.88
C ILE A 372 4.97 7.03 -4.69
N VAL A 373 4.19 7.93 -4.11
CA VAL A 373 3.78 9.19 -4.75
C VAL A 373 5.00 10.06 -5.05
N SER A 374 5.91 10.15 -4.09
CA SER A 374 7.19 10.86 -4.26
C SER A 374 8.02 10.27 -5.40
N PHE A 375 8.08 8.94 -5.51
CA PHE A 375 8.78 8.26 -6.60
C PHE A 375 8.17 8.60 -7.97
N ALA A 376 6.84 8.61 -8.07
CA ALA A 376 6.15 9.01 -9.28
C ALA A 376 6.42 10.48 -9.64
N TRP A 377 6.44 11.40 -8.67
CA TRP A 377 6.84 12.79 -8.90
C TRP A 377 8.29 12.93 -9.37
N MET A 378 9.22 12.21 -8.76
CA MET A 378 10.64 12.26 -9.15
C MET A 378 10.86 11.82 -10.60
N ILE A 379 10.16 10.78 -11.05
CA ILE A 379 10.16 10.35 -12.47
C ILE A 379 9.67 11.46 -13.40
N LEU A 380 8.71 12.27 -12.97
CA LEU A 380 8.15 13.36 -13.78
C LEU A 380 9.04 14.60 -13.80
N LEU A 381 9.61 14.97 -12.65
CA LEU A 381 10.38 16.19 -12.46
C LEU A 381 11.84 16.06 -12.89
N ASP A 382 12.42 14.86 -12.76
CA ASP A 382 13.80 14.58 -13.17
C ASP A 382 13.85 13.46 -14.23
N PRO A 383 13.73 13.82 -15.52
CA PRO A 383 13.77 12.85 -16.60
C PRO A 383 15.07 12.04 -16.68
N SER A 384 16.17 12.52 -16.10
CA SER A 384 17.44 11.77 -16.05
C SER A 384 17.29 10.46 -15.27
N LYS A 385 16.34 10.42 -14.32
CA LYS A 385 15.99 9.25 -13.50
C LYS A 385 15.03 8.28 -14.21
N ASN A 386 14.49 8.61 -15.40
CA ASN A 386 13.63 7.72 -16.19
C ASN A 386 14.34 6.43 -16.65
N ASN A 387 15.68 6.42 -16.66
CA ASN A 387 16.47 5.25 -17.07
C ASN A 387 16.16 3.98 -16.26
N LEU A 388 15.58 4.13 -15.06
CA LEU A 388 15.13 3.02 -14.20
C LEU A 388 13.89 2.29 -14.73
N LEU A 389 13.03 2.96 -15.50
CA LEU A 389 11.81 2.37 -16.08
C LEU A 389 12.07 1.71 -17.44
N VAL A 390 13.08 2.19 -18.17
CA VAL A 390 13.32 1.84 -19.58
C VAL A 390 14.39 0.74 -19.76
N LYS A 391 15.41 0.66 -18.88
CA LYS A 391 16.56 -0.23 -19.08
C LYS A 391 16.25 -1.74 -18.97
N GLU A 392 15.15 -2.14 -18.34
CA GLU A 392 14.76 -3.57 -18.28
C GLU A 392 14.04 -4.07 -19.54
N GLY A 393 13.56 -3.17 -20.41
CA GLY A 393 12.88 -3.57 -21.66
C GLY A 393 13.83 -4.06 -22.77
N ARG A 394 15.11 -3.68 -22.73
CA ARG A 394 16.09 -4.04 -23.78
C ARG A 394 16.83 -5.36 -23.55
N LYS A 395 16.96 -5.83 -22.30
CA LYS A 395 17.64 -7.10 -22.00
C LYS A 395 16.86 -8.38 -22.35
N LYS A 396 15.66 -8.25 -22.93
CA LYS A 396 14.80 -9.40 -23.29
C LYS A 396 14.78 -9.71 -24.79
N TYR A 397 15.60 -9.00 -25.58
CA TYR A 397 15.68 -9.11 -27.04
C TYR A 397 17.12 -9.13 -27.59
N GLU A 398 18.10 -9.34 -26.72
CA GLU A 398 19.45 -9.80 -27.04
C GLU A 398 19.61 -11.18 -26.40
#